data_AF-A0AA43M7W9-F1
#
_entry.id   AF-A0AA43M7W9-F1
#
_cell.length_a   1.000
_cell.length_b   1.000
_cell.length_c   1.000
_cell.angle_alpha   90.00
_cell.angle_beta   90.00
_cell.angle_gamma   90.00
#
_symmetry.space_group_name_H-M   'P 1'
#
loop_
_entity.id
_entity.type
_entity.pdbx_description
1 polymer ?
#
loop_
_entity_poly.entity_id
_entity_poly.type
_entity_poly.pdbx_seq_one_letter_code
_entity_poly.pdbx_strand_id
1 'polypeptide(L)'
;MQIQIGDQTLTLNIQYSKRKKISLQIDGAGRLNVKAPKGMADEVILSAVQGHSAWITEKLRSLEAAKQVPQPKEYQEEGSFLYLGKEYPLHKLIETGERDAETLKQELKKFYFNSLKKVIAERMPHYQNQLKVRPKSFEIVESRTKWGSCSADKKLTFNYRLAMAPPEVIDYVIIHELCHLLHMNHDRSFWRRLGSIMPDYKEKEEFLARFGGFMTL
;
A
#
# COMPACT_ATOMS: atom_id res chain seq x y z
N MET A 1 24.96 -14.81 -14.74
CA MET A 1 26.10 -14.03 -14.18
C MET A 1 25.84 -13.80 -12.70
N GLN A 2 26.87 -13.71 -11.86
CA GLN A 2 26.74 -13.35 -10.44
C GLN A 2 27.40 -12.00 -10.18
N ILE A 3 26.90 -11.25 -9.20
CA ILE A 3 27.53 -10.01 -8.72
C ILE A 3 27.49 -9.97 -7.20
N GLN A 4 28.52 -9.37 -6.62
CA GLN A 4 28.59 -9.08 -5.20
C GLN A 4 28.01 -7.69 -4.91
N ILE A 5 27.05 -7.61 -3.99
CA ILE A 5 26.49 -6.36 -3.46
C ILE A 5 26.59 -6.42 -1.93
N GLY A 6 27.55 -5.69 -1.38
CA GLY A 6 27.89 -5.80 0.05
C GLY A 6 28.40 -7.21 0.38
N ASP A 7 27.81 -7.85 1.37
CA ASP A 7 28.09 -9.21 1.81
C ASP A 7 27.30 -10.29 1.04
N GLN A 8 26.36 -9.90 0.19
CA GLN A 8 25.48 -10.83 -0.52
C GLN A 8 25.88 -11.05 -1.99
N THR A 9 25.88 -12.31 -2.43
CA THR A 9 26.08 -12.70 -3.82
C THR A 9 24.74 -12.92 -4.52
N LEU A 10 24.48 -12.18 -5.60
CA LEU A 10 23.21 -12.23 -6.31
C LEU A 10 23.37 -12.85 -7.70
N THR A 11 22.40 -13.68 -8.09
CA THR A 11 22.29 -14.14 -9.46
C THR A 11 21.59 -13.09 -10.32
N LEU A 12 22.22 -12.70 -11.42
CA LEU A 12 21.70 -11.76 -12.40
C LEU A 12 21.08 -12.49 -13.57
N ASN A 13 19.88 -12.06 -13.89
CA ASN A 13 19.18 -12.41 -15.11
C ASN A 13 19.05 -11.15 -15.98
N ILE A 14 19.81 -11.08 -17.08
CA ILE A 14 19.81 -9.93 -17.99
C ILE A 14 18.91 -10.23 -19.18
N GLN A 15 17.94 -9.35 -19.42
CA GLN A 15 17.05 -9.41 -20.58
C GLN A 15 17.20 -8.17 -21.45
N TYR A 16 17.65 -8.37 -22.69
CA TYR A 16 17.80 -7.31 -23.67
C TYR A 16 16.50 -7.02 -24.42
N SER A 17 16.10 -5.75 -24.52
CA SER A 17 14.90 -5.36 -25.27
C SER A 17 15.00 -3.98 -25.91
N LYS A 18 14.01 -3.63 -26.76
CA LYS A 18 13.92 -2.30 -27.39
C LYS A 18 13.49 -1.27 -26.32
N ARG A 19 14.46 -0.74 -25.58
CA ARG A 19 14.23 0.25 -24.52
C ARG A 19 15.40 1.23 -24.38
N LYS A 20 15.16 2.39 -23.76
CA LYS A 20 16.15 3.48 -23.63
C LYS A 20 16.89 3.52 -22.28
N LYS A 21 16.38 2.84 -21.25
CA LYS A 21 16.92 2.88 -19.87
C LYS A 21 17.09 1.47 -19.33
N ILE A 22 17.91 1.31 -18.29
CA ILE A 22 18.01 0.06 -17.50
C ILE A 22 16.82 0.02 -16.51
N SER A 23 16.42 -1.18 -16.08
CA SER A 23 15.42 -1.39 -15.02
C SER A 23 15.88 -2.58 -14.21
N LEU A 24 15.83 -2.42 -12.90
CA LEU A 24 16.22 -3.43 -11.93
C LEU A 24 14.97 -3.91 -11.20
N GLN A 25 14.86 -5.22 -11.00
CA GLN A 25 13.79 -5.83 -10.23
C GLN A 25 14.33 -7.04 -9.49
N ILE A 26 14.04 -7.15 -8.19
CA ILE A 26 14.36 -8.33 -7.40
C ILE A 26 13.08 -9.16 -7.27
N ASP A 27 13.13 -10.44 -7.63
CA ASP A 27 11.99 -11.35 -7.48
C ASP A 27 11.88 -11.92 -6.05
N GLY A 28 10.78 -12.62 -5.75
CA GLY A 28 10.57 -13.21 -4.41
C GLY A 28 11.60 -14.28 -4.01
N ALA A 29 12.34 -14.83 -4.99
CA ALA A 29 13.45 -15.75 -4.73
C ALA A 29 14.76 -15.02 -4.43
N GLY A 30 14.82 -13.69 -4.58
CA GLY A 30 16.02 -12.88 -4.37
C GLY A 30 16.90 -12.73 -5.61
N ARG A 31 16.41 -13.09 -6.80
CA ARG A 31 17.18 -12.94 -8.06
C ARG A 31 17.04 -11.54 -8.62
N LEU A 32 18.16 -10.96 -9.07
CA LEU A 32 18.20 -9.63 -9.66
C LEU A 32 17.95 -9.72 -11.17
N ASN A 33 16.75 -9.31 -11.59
CA ASN A 33 16.36 -9.23 -12.98
C ASN A 33 16.67 -7.84 -13.52
N VAL A 34 17.51 -7.78 -14.55
CA VAL A 34 17.94 -6.55 -15.20
C VAL A 34 17.42 -6.53 -16.62
N LYS A 35 16.55 -5.58 -16.94
CA LYS A 35 16.20 -5.31 -18.33
C LYS A 35 17.18 -4.29 -18.88
N ALA A 36 17.77 -4.51 -20.05
CA ALA A 36 18.75 -3.60 -20.64
C ALA A 36 18.39 -3.24 -22.11
N PRO A 37 18.76 -2.04 -22.58
CA PRO A 37 18.75 -1.70 -24.01
C PRO A 37 19.54 -2.71 -24.84
N LYS A 38 19.04 -3.09 -26.02
CA LYS A 38 19.78 -3.96 -26.95
C LYS A 38 21.19 -3.43 -27.23
N GLY A 39 22.19 -4.29 -27.12
CA GLY A 39 23.59 -3.98 -27.44
C GLY A 39 24.34 -3.20 -26.35
N MET A 40 23.73 -2.96 -25.19
CA MET A 40 24.44 -2.39 -24.05
C MET A 40 25.43 -3.41 -23.48
N ALA A 41 26.69 -3.00 -23.28
CA ALA A 41 27.73 -3.87 -22.75
C ALA A 41 27.44 -4.29 -21.29
N ASP A 42 27.77 -5.54 -20.96
CA ASP A 42 27.57 -6.09 -19.61
C ASP A 42 28.26 -5.24 -18.53
N GLU A 43 29.42 -4.67 -18.82
CA GLU A 43 30.18 -3.77 -17.92
C GLU A 43 29.38 -2.53 -17.50
N VAL A 44 28.65 -1.93 -18.45
CA VAL A 44 27.78 -0.76 -18.19
C VAL A 44 26.58 -1.18 -17.35
N ILE A 45 26.04 -2.38 -17.60
CA ILE A 45 24.94 -2.94 -16.82
C ILE A 45 25.40 -3.21 -15.38
N LEU A 46 26.58 -3.80 -15.20
CA LEU A 46 27.19 -4.08 -13.90
C LEU A 46 27.46 -2.80 -13.12
N SER A 47 28.02 -1.76 -13.76
CA SER A 47 28.24 -0.45 -13.12
C SER A 47 26.92 0.19 -12.69
N ALA A 48 25.88 0.11 -13.52
CA ALA A 48 24.55 0.61 -13.16
C ALA A 48 23.93 -0.17 -11.99
N VAL A 49 24.12 -1.48 -11.93
CA VAL A 49 23.70 -2.32 -10.79
C VAL A 49 24.43 -1.92 -9.51
N GLN A 50 25.76 -1.73 -9.58
CA GLN A 50 26.58 -1.28 -8.44
C GLN A 50 26.16 0.09 -7.91
N GLY A 51 25.81 1.03 -8.80
CA GLY A 51 25.28 2.33 -8.41
C GLY A 51 23.94 2.29 -7.65
N HIS A 52 23.22 1.17 -7.71
CA HIS A 52 21.98 0.94 -6.96
C HIS A 52 22.16 -0.01 -5.77
N SER A 53 23.40 -0.29 -5.36
CA SER A 53 23.74 -1.20 -4.25
C SER A 53 22.92 -0.93 -2.99
N ALA A 54 22.80 0.31 -2.54
CA ALA A 54 22.00 0.67 -1.36
C ALA A 54 20.52 0.27 -1.48
N TRP A 55 19.90 0.51 -2.64
CA TRP A 55 18.51 0.10 -2.90
C TRP A 55 18.38 -1.44 -2.96
N ILE A 56 19.34 -2.12 -3.58
CA ILE A 56 19.37 -3.58 -3.69
C ILE A 56 19.46 -4.20 -2.28
N THR A 57 20.40 -3.74 -1.46
CA THR A 57 20.59 -4.21 -0.08
C THR A 57 19.34 -4.00 0.77
N GLU A 58 18.73 -2.81 0.71
CA GLU A 58 17.50 -2.54 1.48
C GLU A 58 16.33 -3.41 0.99
N LYS A 59 16.23 -3.63 -0.32
CA LYS A 59 15.17 -4.49 -0.88
C LYS A 59 15.36 -5.96 -0.52
N LEU A 60 16.60 -6.45 -0.47
CA LEU A 60 16.92 -7.81 -0.02
C LEU A 60 16.66 -7.98 1.46
N ARG A 61 17.06 -7.02 2.29
CA ARG A 61 16.72 -7.01 3.73
C ARG A 61 15.20 -7.01 3.93
N SER A 62 14.46 -6.23 3.14
CA SER A 62 12.99 -6.25 3.17
C SER A 62 12.41 -7.60 2.74
N LEU A 63 13.01 -8.30 1.78
CA LEU A 63 12.59 -9.64 1.35
C LEU A 63 12.97 -10.72 2.36
N GLU A 64 14.14 -10.63 2.99
CA GLU A 64 14.56 -11.50 4.08
C GLU A 64 13.70 -11.29 5.32
N ALA A 65 13.42 -10.04 5.68
CA ALA A 65 12.46 -9.71 6.72
C ALA A 65 11.06 -10.23 6.35
N ALA A 66 10.64 -10.16 5.09
CA ALA A 66 9.38 -10.72 4.60
C ALA A 66 9.36 -12.27 4.51
N LYS A 67 10.53 -12.93 4.43
CA LYS A 67 10.70 -14.39 4.53
C LYS A 67 10.81 -14.85 5.98
N GLN A 68 11.27 -13.98 6.87
CA GLN A 68 11.24 -14.12 8.33
C GLN A 68 9.94 -13.61 8.95
N VAL A 69 9.03 -13.05 8.15
CA VAL A 69 7.62 -12.96 8.54
C VAL A 69 7.18 -14.40 8.80
N PRO A 70 6.63 -14.69 9.99
CA PRO A 70 6.11 -16.01 10.28
C PRO A 70 5.20 -16.47 9.14
N GLN A 71 5.21 -17.79 8.90
CA GLN A 71 4.17 -18.50 8.17
C GLN A 71 2.79 -17.86 8.38
N PRO A 72 1.90 -17.86 7.35
CA PRO A 72 0.70 -17.02 7.27
C PRO A 72 0.11 -16.77 8.63
N LYS A 73 0.19 -15.51 9.13
CA LYS A 73 -0.25 -15.08 10.48
C LYS A 73 -1.22 -16.10 11.03
N GLU A 74 -0.74 -17.00 11.88
CA GLU A 74 -1.56 -18.12 12.30
C GLU A 74 -2.85 -17.53 12.83
N TYR A 75 -3.98 -17.84 12.19
CA TYR A 75 -5.32 -17.49 12.65
C TYR A 75 -5.62 -18.34 13.90
N GLN A 76 -4.76 -18.20 14.91
CA GLN A 76 -4.84 -18.72 16.26
C GLN A 76 -5.26 -17.55 17.17
N GLU A 77 -5.78 -17.85 18.36
CA GLU A 77 -6.41 -16.85 19.24
C GLU A 77 -5.54 -15.64 19.62
N GLU A 78 -4.22 -15.78 19.51
CA GLU A 78 -3.22 -14.73 19.81
C GLU A 78 -2.66 -13.99 18.59
N GLY A 79 -3.17 -14.25 17.38
CA GLY A 79 -2.77 -13.52 16.18
C GLY A 79 -3.04 -12.01 16.32
N SER A 80 -2.01 -11.18 16.14
CA SER A 80 -2.11 -9.71 16.21
C SER A 80 -2.43 -9.09 14.84
N PHE A 81 -3.47 -8.26 14.79
CA PHE A 81 -3.95 -7.59 13.59
C PHE A 81 -4.12 -6.08 13.80
N LEU A 82 -3.77 -5.32 12.76
CA LEU A 82 -3.87 -3.86 12.78
C LEU A 82 -5.32 -3.41 12.61
N TYR A 83 -5.79 -2.59 13.54
CA TYR A 83 -7.07 -1.92 13.46
C TYR A 83 -6.93 -0.48 13.98
N LEU A 84 -7.32 0.49 13.15
CA LEU A 84 -7.19 1.93 13.44
C LEU A 84 -5.79 2.33 13.93
N GLY A 85 -4.74 1.79 13.29
CA GLY A 85 -3.34 2.09 13.59
C GLY A 85 -2.78 1.42 14.84
N LYS A 86 -3.53 0.53 15.49
CA LYS A 86 -3.09 -0.22 16.68
C LYS A 86 -3.22 -1.72 16.46
N GLU A 87 -2.41 -2.47 17.18
CA GLU A 87 -2.48 -3.93 17.18
C GLU A 87 -3.54 -4.44 18.15
N TYR A 88 -4.35 -5.39 17.69
CA TYR A 88 -5.36 -6.08 18.47
C TYR A 88 -5.26 -7.59 18.24
N PRO A 89 -5.44 -8.41 19.29
CA PRO A 89 -5.57 -9.84 19.10
C PRO A 89 -6.89 -10.17 18.37
N LEU A 90 -6.90 -11.26 17.61
CA LEU A 90 -8.01 -11.65 16.73
C LEU A 90 -9.36 -11.68 17.46
N HIS A 91 -9.41 -12.25 18.67
CA HIS A 91 -10.62 -12.39 19.48
C HIS A 91 -11.23 -11.06 19.96
N LYS A 92 -10.52 -9.94 19.84
CA LYS A 92 -11.07 -8.59 20.11
C LYS A 92 -11.75 -7.97 18.89
N LEU A 93 -11.48 -8.50 17.70
CA LEU A 93 -12.01 -7.99 16.43
C LEU A 93 -13.16 -8.84 15.92
N ILE A 94 -13.07 -10.17 16.08
CA ILE A 94 -14.08 -11.13 15.68
C ILE A 94 -14.28 -12.22 16.73
N GLU A 95 -15.39 -12.94 16.65
CA GLU A 95 -15.56 -14.20 17.37
C GLU A 95 -14.63 -15.27 16.78
N THR A 96 -13.90 -15.99 17.62
CA THR A 96 -12.92 -16.99 17.18
C THR A 96 -13.46 -18.41 17.22
N GLY A 97 -14.00 -18.87 18.36
CA GLY A 97 -14.63 -20.20 18.50
C GLY A 97 -13.81 -21.37 17.92
N GLU A 98 -14.47 -22.50 17.63
CA GLU A 98 -13.87 -23.64 16.91
C GLU A 98 -14.01 -23.46 15.39
N ARG A 99 -13.48 -22.35 14.85
CA ARG A 99 -13.49 -22.04 13.40
C ARG A 99 -12.14 -22.32 12.78
N ASP A 100 -12.12 -22.76 11.51
CA ASP A 100 -10.88 -22.95 10.76
C ASP A 100 -10.28 -21.60 10.31
N ALA A 101 -9.00 -21.62 9.94
CA ALA A 101 -8.25 -20.42 9.57
C ALA A 101 -8.81 -19.65 8.37
N GLU A 102 -9.39 -20.33 7.37
CA GLU A 102 -9.97 -19.67 6.20
C GLU A 102 -11.28 -18.97 6.58
N THR A 103 -12.11 -19.61 7.41
CA THR A 103 -13.32 -18.99 7.96
C THR A 103 -12.96 -17.74 8.78
N LEU A 104 -11.98 -17.82 9.69
CA LEU A 104 -11.51 -16.68 10.49
C LEU A 104 -10.98 -15.53 9.62
N LYS A 105 -10.25 -15.87 8.54
CA LYS A 105 -9.78 -14.88 7.55
C LYS A 105 -10.92 -14.13 6.87
N GLN A 106 -11.95 -14.85 6.43
CA GLN A 106 -13.10 -14.26 5.76
C GLN A 106 -13.91 -13.38 6.72
N GLU A 107 -14.09 -13.82 7.96
CA GLU A 107 -14.78 -13.04 8.99
C GLU A 107 -14.01 -11.79 9.39
N LEU A 108 -12.70 -11.88 9.56
CA LEU A 108 -11.85 -10.72 9.84
C LEU A 108 -11.88 -9.71 8.68
N LYS A 109 -11.85 -10.20 7.43
CA LYS A 109 -12.02 -9.35 6.26
C LYS A 109 -13.38 -8.64 6.30
N LYS A 110 -14.46 -9.37 6.56
CA LYS A 110 -15.81 -8.81 6.70
C LYS A 110 -15.88 -7.75 7.81
N PHE A 111 -15.21 -7.99 8.94
CA PHE A 111 -15.05 -7.01 10.01
C PHE A 111 -14.41 -5.72 9.51
N TYR A 112 -13.30 -5.79 8.78
CA TYR A 112 -12.64 -4.60 8.24
C TYR A 112 -13.49 -3.85 7.22
N PHE A 113 -14.21 -4.55 6.33
CA PHE A 113 -15.15 -3.92 5.41
C PHE A 113 -16.23 -3.14 6.16
N ASN A 114 -16.87 -3.77 7.15
CA ASN A 114 -17.95 -3.16 7.92
C ASN A 114 -17.45 -1.99 8.79
N SER A 115 -16.31 -2.18 9.45
CA SER A 115 -15.73 -1.16 10.30
C SER A 115 -15.30 0.08 9.51
N LEU A 116 -14.59 -0.10 8.38
CA LEU A 116 -14.23 1.04 7.55
C LEU A 116 -15.45 1.79 7.03
N LYS A 117 -16.49 1.06 6.61
CA LYS A 117 -17.75 1.68 6.16
C LYS A 117 -18.35 2.57 7.25
N LYS A 118 -18.36 2.11 8.50
CA LYS A 118 -18.83 2.88 9.66
C LYS A 118 -17.97 4.12 9.90
N VAL A 119 -16.65 3.95 9.96
CA VAL A 119 -15.69 5.05 10.17
C VAL A 119 -15.85 6.14 9.10
N ILE A 120 -15.94 5.75 7.82
CA ILE A 120 -16.13 6.71 6.72
C ILE A 120 -17.49 7.40 6.82
N ALA A 121 -18.56 6.67 7.11
CA ALA A 121 -19.90 7.25 7.27
C ALA A 121 -19.97 8.29 8.41
N GLU A 122 -19.24 8.08 9.50
CA GLU A 122 -19.17 8.99 10.64
C GLU A 122 -18.32 10.23 10.35
N ARG A 123 -17.20 10.07 9.62
CA ARG A 123 -16.21 11.15 9.44
C ARG A 123 -16.42 11.98 8.17
N MET A 124 -16.89 11.38 7.09
CA MET A 124 -17.09 12.04 5.79
C MET A 124 -17.99 13.30 5.86
N PRO A 125 -19.12 13.33 6.60
CA PRO A 125 -19.99 14.50 6.64
C PRO A 125 -19.29 15.78 7.10
N HIS A 126 -18.33 15.66 8.04
CA HIS A 126 -17.53 16.79 8.50
C HIS A 126 -16.75 17.43 7.35
N TYR A 127 -16.06 16.61 6.55
CA TYR A 127 -15.25 17.07 5.42
C TYR A 127 -16.10 17.51 4.23
N GLN A 128 -17.26 16.89 3.99
CA GLN A 128 -18.22 17.36 2.99
C GLN A 128 -18.66 18.80 3.27
N ASN A 129 -18.91 19.14 4.53
CA ASN A 129 -19.31 20.49 4.93
C ASN A 129 -18.19 21.51 4.73
N GLN A 130 -16.95 21.17 5.14
CA GLN A 130 -15.80 22.05 4.92
C GLN A 130 -15.48 22.24 3.44
N LEU A 131 -15.57 21.16 2.65
CA LEU A 131 -15.29 21.19 1.22
C LEU A 131 -16.47 21.71 0.38
N LYS A 132 -17.67 21.81 0.95
CA LYS A 132 -18.93 22.14 0.25
C LYS A 132 -19.19 21.24 -0.96
N VAL A 133 -18.97 19.94 -0.79
CA VAL A 133 -19.15 18.92 -1.84
C VAL A 133 -20.02 17.78 -1.35
N ARG A 134 -20.67 17.07 -2.29
CA ARG A 134 -21.44 15.87 -2.00
C ARG A 134 -21.14 14.79 -3.05
N PRO A 135 -20.54 13.65 -2.66
CA PRO A 135 -20.46 12.50 -3.55
C PRO A 135 -21.85 11.90 -3.75
N LYS A 136 -22.03 11.16 -4.83
CA LYS A 136 -23.28 10.43 -5.12
C LYS A 136 -23.46 9.25 -4.17
N SER A 137 -22.38 8.53 -3.91
CA SER A 137 -22.32 7.38 -3.02
C SER A 137 -20.86 7.08 -2.69
N PHE A 138 -20.64 6.24 -1.69
CA PHE A 138 -19.34 5.59 -1.50
C PHE A 138 -19.50 4.08 -1.29
N GLU A 139 -18.46 3.33 -1.61
CA GLU A 139 -18.40 1.88 -1.42
C GLU A 139 -17.04 1.46 -0.84
N ILE A 140 -17.03 0.39 -0.06
CA ILE A 140 -15.80 -0.25 0.40
C ILE A 140 -15.47 -1.40 -0.55
N VAL A 141 -14.25 -1.43 -1.06
CA VAL A 141 -13.81 -2.38 -2.08
C VAL A 141 -12.49 -3.04 -1.69
N GLU A 142 -12.13 -4.10 -2.40
CA GLU A 142 -10.77 -4.63 -2.40
C GLU A 142 -10.02 -4.16 -3.64
N SER A 143 -8.90 -3.49 -3.43
CA SER A 143 -8.03 -3.03 -4.51
C SER A 143 -6.58 -3.39 -4.23
N ARG A 144 -5.86 -3.78 -5.27
CA ARG A 144 -4.42 -4.09 -5.17
C ARG A 144 -3.54 -2.85 -5.29
N THR A 145 -4.05 -1.78 -5.92
CA THR A 145 -3.23 -0.65 -6.37
C THR A 145 -3.67 0.70 -5.86
N LYS A 146 -4.85 0.80 -5.25
CA LYS A 146 -5.44 2.09 -4.82
C LYS A 146 -5.99 2.02 -3.40
N TRP A 147 -5.86 3.13 -2.68
CA TRP A 147 -6.48 3.36 -1.38
C TRP A 147 -7.90 3.91 -1.50
N GLY A 148 -8.14 4.75 -2.51
CA GLY A 148 -9.46 5.22 -2.90
C GLY A 148 -9.54 5.54 -4.38
N SER A 149 -10.75 5.88 -4.86
CA SER A 149 -10.94 6.51 -6.16
C SER A 149 -12.26 7.27 -6.24
N CYS A 150 -12.30 8.26 -7.12
CA CYS A 150 -13.53 8.97 -7.52
C CYS A 150 -13.83 8.74 -9.00
N SER A 151 -15.07 8.36 -9.33
CA SER A 151 -15.54 8.29 -10.71
C SER A 151 -16.07 9.63 -11.22
N ALA A 152 -16.25 9.76 -12.54
CA ALA A 152 -16.88 10.93 -13.15
C ALA A 152 -18.33 11.14 -12.69
N ASP A 153 -19.04 10.07 -12.31
CA ASP A 153 -20.39 10.11 -11.72
C ASP A 153 -20.35 10.38 -10.19
N LYS A 154 -19.24 10.92 -9.69
CA LYS A 154 -19.05 11.31 -8.28
C LYS A 154 -19.25 10.17 -7.28
N LYS A 155 -19.02 8.92 -7.71
CA LYS A 155 -19.02 7.76 -6.82
C LYS A 155 -17.61 7.58 -6.27
N LEU A 156 -17.50 7.45 -4.95
CA LEU A 156 -16.24 7.21 -4.28
C LEU A 156 -16.08 5.73 -3.96
N THR A 157 -14.85 5.24 -3.95
CA THR A 157 -14.52 3.91 -3.43
C THR A 157 -13.36 4.03 -2.47
N PHE A 158 -13.34 3.16 -1.46
CA PHE A 158 -12.29 3.10 -0.44
C PHE A 158 -11.87 1.66 -0.20
N ASN A 159 -10.57 1.41 -0.09
CA ASN A 159 -10.04 0.08 0.12
C ASN A 159 -10.23 -0.36 1.58
N TYR A 160 -10.81 -1.54 1.82
CA TYR A 160 -11.06 -2.06 3.19
C TYR A 160 -9.80 -2.07 4.07
N ARG A 161 -8.62 -2.23 3.44
CA ARG A 161 -7.32 -2.23 4.11
C ARG A 161 -7.04 -0.92 4.87
N LEU A 162 -7.72 0.19 4.53
CA LEU A 162 -7.66 1.43 5.30
C LEU A 162 -8.15 1.28 6.75
N ALA A 163 -8.97 0.28 7.06
CA ALA A 163 -9.37 -0.01 8.44
C ALA A 163 -8.17 -0.32 9.36
N MET A 164 -7.03 -0.67 8.79
CA MET A 164 -5.78 -0.97 9.51
C MET A 164 -4.94 0.29 9.76
N ALA A 165 -5.22 1.39 9.05
CA ALA A 165 -4.48 2.64 9.17
C ALA A 165 -4.97 3.48 10.36
N PRO A 166 -4.13 4.36 10.93
CA PRO A 166 -4.57 5.35 11.91
C PRO A 166 -5.74 6.22 11.38
N PRO A 167 -6.69 6.66 12.25
CA PRO A 167 -7.87 7.43 11.82
C PRO A 167 -7.55 8.67 10.99
N GLU A 168 -6.45 9.38 11.29
CA GLU A 168 -5.99 10.56 10.56
C GLU A 168 -5.52 10.24 9.13
N VAL A 169 -5.01 9.02 8.90
CA VAL A 169 -4.65 8.54 7.56
C VAL A 169 -5.90 8.17 6.78
N ILE A 170 -6.92 7.61 7.45
CA ILE A 170 -8.23 7.37 6.83
C ILE A 170 -8.84 8.70 6.37
N ASP A 171 -8.79 9.72 7.23
CA ASP A 171 -9.27 11.06 6.90
C ASP A 171 -8.57 11.68 5.71
N TYR A 172 -7.24 11.53 5.64
CA TYR A 172 -6.48 11.98 4.48
C TYR A 172 -7.08 11.41 3.19
N VAL A 173 -7.35 10.10 3.14
CA VAL A 173 -7.94 9.47 1.95
C VAL A 173 -9.37 9.95 1.71
N ILE A 174 -10.19 10.13 2.76
CA ILE A 174 -11.54 10.71 2.60
C ILE A 174 -11.47 12.10 1.96
N ILE A 175 -10.64 12.99 2.49
CA ILE A 175 -10.46 14.36 1.97
C ILE A 175 -9.93 14.33 0.54
N HIS A 176 -8.97 13.44 0.26
CA HIS A 176 -8.40 13.24 -1.07
C HIS A 176 -9.48 12.90 -2.11
N GLU A 177 -10.31 11.89 -1.81
CA GLU A 177 -11.39 11.48 -2.70
C GLU A 177 -12.50 12.53 -2.83
N LEU A 178 -12.80 13.26 -1.76
CA LEU A 178 -13.74 14.39 -1.83
C LEU A 178 -13.19 15.55 -2.67
N CYS A 179 -11.88 15.82 -2.64
CA CYS A 179 -11.25 16.83 -3.50
C CYS A 179 -11.39 16.50 -4.98
N HIS A 180 -11.42 15.21 -5.35
CA HIS A 180 -11.66 14.80 -6.73
C HIS A 180 -13.02 15.21 -7.28
N LEU A 181 -14.02 15.49 -6.42
CA LEU A 181 -15.31 16.03 -6.86
C LEU A 181 -15.22 17.44 -7.45
N LEU A 182 -14.11 18.15 -7.20
CA LEU A 182 -13.82 19.49 -7.71
C LEU A 182 -12.69 19.48 -8.75
N HIS A 183 -11.67 18.65 -8.51
CA HIS A 183 -10.45 18.59 -9.31
C HIS A 183 -10.09 17.13 -9.60
N MET A 184 -10.41 16.64 -10.80
CA MET A 184 -10.13 15.23 -11.17
C MET A 184 -8.64 14.90 -11.29
N ASN A 185 -7.79 15.91 -11.49
CA ASN A 185 -6.34 15.75 -11.59
C ASN A 185 -5.65 16.32 -10.34
N HIS A 186 -4.52 15.74 -9.94
CA HIS A 186 -3.66 16.19 -8.84
C HIS A 186 -2.85 17.44 -9.18
N ASP A 187 -3.51 18.47 -9.71
CA ASP A 187 -2.89 19.75 -10.06
C ASP A 187 -2.73 20.67 -8.83
N ARG A 188 -2.21 21.89 -9.06
CA ARG A 188 -2.01 22.87 -7.98
C ARG A 188 -3.32 23.22 -7.25
N SER A 189 -4.45 23.23 -7.93
CA SER A 189 -5.75 23.55 -7.34
C SER A 189 -6.22 22.41 -6.42
N PHE A 190 -6.00 21.15 -6.83
CA PHE A 190 -6.25 19.98 -5.99
C PHE A 190 -5.48 20.07 -4.67
N TRP A 191 -4.15 20.22 -4.75
CA TRP A 191 -3.30 20.22 -3.55
C TRP A 191 -3.55 21.43 -2.66
N ARG A 192 -3.82 22.60 -3.25
CA ARG A 192 -4.23 23.78 -2.47
C ARG A 192 -5.53 23.52 -1.71
N ARG A 193 -6.49 22.82 -2.32
CA ARG A 193 -7.75 22.53 -1.65
C ARG A 193 -7.58 21.50 -0.55
N LEU A 194 -6.88 20.41 -0.81
CA LEU A 194 -6.58 19.39 0.20
C LEU A 194 -5.81 19.99 1.39
N GLY A 195 -4.73 20.72 1.12
CA GLY A 195 -3.89 21.36 2.14
C GLY A 195 -4.60 22.45 2.94
N SER A 196 -5.69 23.04 2.42
CA SER A 196 -6.52 23.98 3.19
C SER A 196 -7.34 23.30 4.28
N ILE A 197 -7.60 21.99 4.15
CA ILE A 197 -8.32 21.18 5.14
C ILE A 197 -7.34 20.43 6.03
N MET A 198 -6.29 19.86 5.44
CA MET A 198 -5.28 19.05 6.13
C MET A 198 -3.88 19.52 5.73
N PRO A 199 -3.28 20.50 6.43
CA PRO A 199 -1.98 21.05 6.09
C PRO A 199 -0.82 20.04 6.16
N ASP A 200 -0.95 19.02 7.01
CA ASP A 200 0.01 17.95 7.29
C ASP A 200 -0.18 16.70 6.40
N TYR A 201 -0.93 16.82 5.30
CA TYR A 201 -1.30 15.68 4.44
C TYR A 201 -0.12 14.88 3.90
N LYS A 202 1.05 15.52 3.71
CA LYS A 202 2.26 14.86 3.20
C LYS A 202 2.72 13.74 4.12
N GLU A 203 2.58 13.91 5.43
CA GLU A 203 2.93 12.87 6.41
C GLU A 203 2.04 11.63 6.24
N LYS A 204 0.78 11.82 5.82
CA LYS A 204 -0.22 10.75 5.68
C LYS A 204 -0.03 10.02 4.35
N GLU A 205 0.37 10.75 3.32
CA GLU A 205 0.85 10.18 2.06
C GLU A 205 2.12 9.33 2.29
N GLU A 206 3.10 9.85 3.03
CA GLU A 206 4.32 9.13 3.39
C GLU A 206 4.02 7.88 4.24
N PHE A 207 3.08 7.98 5.19
CA PHE A 207 2.61 6.84 5.95
C PHE A 207 2.09 5.73 5.03
N LEU A 208 1.20 6.05 4.08
CA LEU A 208 0.64 5.06 3.16
C LEU A 208 1.70 4.46 2.24
N ALA A 209 2.69 5.24 1.81
CA ALA A 209 3.82 4.75 1.02
C ALA A 209 4.70 3.77 1.80
N ARG A 210 4.99 4.09 3.08
CA ARG A 210 5.87 3.29 3.94
C ARG A 210 5.19 2.06 4.52
N PHE A 211 3.97 2.22 5.04
CA PHE A 211 3.28 1.17 5.81
C PHE A 211 2.20 0.43 5.02
N GLY A 212 1.86 0.92 3.82
CA GLY A 212 0.86 0.32 2.94
C GLY A 212 1.07 -1.16 2.63
N GLY A 213 2.33 -1.60 2.57
CA GLY A 213 2.69 -3.00 2.34
C GLY A 213 2.33 -3.94 3.49
N PHE A 214 2.26 -3.44 4.73
CA PHE A 214 2.01 -4.26 5.93
C PHE A 214 0.53 -4.38 6.29
N MET A 215 -0.33 -3.54 5.73
CA MET A 215 -1.77 -3.56 5.99
C MET A 215 -2.45 -4.70 5.23
N THR A 216 -2.09 -5.96 5.44
CA THR A 216 -2.59 -7.14 4.70
C THR A 216 -3.21 -8.20 5.61
N LEU A 217 -3.98 -9.11 5.01
CA LEU A 217 -4.58 -10.31 5.63
C LEU A 217 -3.94 -11.61 5.13
#